data_AF-A0AAJ1F450-F1
#
_entry.id   AF-A0AAJ1F450-F1
#
_cell.length_a   1.000
_cell.length_b   1.000
_cell.length_c   1.000
_cell.angle_alpha   90.00
_cell.angle_beta   90.00
_cell.angle_gamma   90.00
#
_symmetry.space_group_name_H-M   'P 1'
#
loop_
_entity.id
_entity.type
_entity.pdbx_description
1 polymer ?
#
loop_
_entity_poly.entity_id
_entity_poly.type
_entity_poly.pdbx_seq_one_letter_code
_entity_poly.pdbx_strand_id
1 'polypeptide(L)'
;MRGTAALLVITLFAPVLSGCLNWNEHDNEFYDCDSQEYWVDISEDSPYPGLECESGPGRQLFITIFVYRDNEGVEWLINETSIATGVELINSVYNPSGIYFVVDEIIWVDEAFPEIQDDFGDQVSISQLGDTFVEGYNPANVNIIMQSNGWGQYSNYPWHSREYYISTVRASSFATSHVPGHELGHFLGLYHTHQFHDDPNSDSDLAQAFIWAQNW
;
A
#
# COMPACT_ATOMS: atom_id res chain seq x y z
N MET A 1 -80.73 -12.31 21.98
CA MET A 1 -80.77 -10.88 21.63
C MET A 1 -79.34 -10.40 21.41
N ARG A 2 -79.06 -9.81 20.23
CA ARG A 2 -78.07 -8.76 19.89
C ARG A 2 -76.67 -8.83 20.53
N GLY A 3 -75.55 -8.76 19.82
CA GLY A 3 -75.33 -8.35 18.44
C GLY A 3 -73.87 -8.57 17.99
N THR A 4 -73.68 -8.45 16.68
CA THR A 4 -72.44 -8.52 15.91
C THR A 4 -71.45 -7.40 16.26
N ALA A 5 -70.16 -7.73 16.30
CA ALA A 5 -69.07 -6.79 16.00
C ALA A 5 -67.94 -7.53 15.27
N ALA A 6 -67.78 -7.19 13.98
CA ALA A 6 -66.63 -7.58 13.17
C ALA A 6 -65.42 -6.76 13.63
N LEU A 7 -64.28 -7.41 13.87
CA LEU A 7 -63.03 -6.70 14.14
C LEU A 7 -62.21 -6.57 12.85
N LEU A 8 -61.91 -5.32 12.54
CA LEU A 8 -61.27 -4.77 11.36
C LEU A 8 -59.74 -5.00 11.43
N VAL A 9 -59.16 -5.54 10.36
CA VAL A 9 -57.70 -5.59 10.15
C VAL A 9 -57.25 -4.20 9.70
N ILE A 10 -56.32 -3.58 10.46
CA ILE A 10 -55.63 -2.35 10.03
C ILE A 10 -54.15 -2.69 9.89
N THR A 11 -53.73 -2.94 8.65
CA THR A 11 -52.36 -2.87 8.17
C THR A 11 -51.91 -1.42 8.15
N LEU A 12 -50.94 -1.06 9.00
CA LEU A 12 -50.23 0.23 8.93
C LEU A 12 -49.12 0.14 7.88
N PHE A 13 -49.41 0.65 6.69
CA PHE A 13 -48.40 1.17 5.78
C PHE A 13 -48.21 2.65 6.10
N ALA A 14 -46.97 3.07 6.38
CA ALA A 14 -46.57 4.48 6.32
C ALA A 14 -45.52 4.63 5.21
N PRO A 15 -45.82 5.34 4.12
CA PRO A 15 -44.83 5.69 3.12
C PRO A 15 -44.30 7.14 3.31
N VAL A 16 -43.12 7.33 2.70
CA VAL A 16 -42.49 8.56 2.17
C VAL A 16 -42.01 9.69 3.09
N LEU A 17 -40.67 9.80 3.15
CA LEU A 17 -39.85 10.91 2.63
C LEU A 17 -40.35 12.35 2.88
N SER A 18 -39.67 13.03 3.81
CA SER A 18 -39.26 14.44 3.81
C SER A 18 -38.64 14.69 5.19
N GLY A 19 -37.44 15.22 5.38
CA GLY A 19 -36.49 15.92 4.55
C GLY A 19 -35.37 16.38 5.50
N CYS A 20 -34.28 16.83 4.89
CA CYS A 20 -33.02 17.24 5.49
C CYS A 20 -33.10 18.18 6.71
N LEU A 21 -31.95 18.27 7.39
CA LEU A 21 -31.46 19.30 8.31
C LEU A 21 -31.45 18.92 9.81
N ASN A 22 -30.42 18.19 10.21
CA ASN A 22 -29.56 18.64 11.32
C ASN A 22 -28.17 18.03 11.18
N TRP A 23 -27.32 18.67 10.37
CA TRP A 23 -25.87 18.49 10.44
C TRP A 23 -25.41 19.41 11.56
N ASN A 24 -25.09 18.82 12.72
CA ASN A 24 -24.27 19.34 13.83
C ASN A 24 -24.78 18.75 15.14
N GLU A 25 -24.26 17.58 15.49
CA GLU A 25 -23.92 17.28 16.88
C GLU A 25 -22.67 16.41 16.84
N HIS A 26 -21.57 17.00 17.31
CA HIS A 26 -20.34 16.30 17.64
C HIS A 26 -20.65 15.33 18.79
N ASP A 27 -21.21 14.18 18.47
CA ASP A 27 -21.16 13.03 19.35
C ASP A 27 -19.86 12.31 19.01
N ASN A 28 -18.91 12.37 19.96
CA ASN A 28 -17.70 11.55 19.95
C ASN A 28 -18.13 10.08 20.02
N GLU A 29 -18.48 9.50 18.88
CA GLU A 29 -18.51 8.05 18.73
C GLU A 29 -17.05 7.58 18.86
N PHE A 30 -16.82 6.73 19.86
CA PHE A 30 -15.65 5.86 19.86
C PHE A 30 -15.75 5.05 18.56
N TYR A 31 -14.99 5.46 17.53
CA TYR A 31 -14.82 4.67 16.32
C TYR A 31 -14.28 3.31 16.74
N ASP A 32 -15.12 2.27 16.66
CA ASP A 32 -14.68 0.90 16.71
C ASP A 32 -13.70 0.76 15.52
N CYS A 33 -12.42 0.51 15.79
CA CYS A 33 -11.33 0.60 14.81
C CYS A 33 -11.56 -0.53 13.77
N ASP A 34 -12.35 -0.27 12.72
CA ASP A 34 -12.74 -1.23 11.69
C ASP A 34 -11.59 -1.41 10.68
N SER A 35 -11.04 -2.62 10.65
CA SER A 35 -9.99 -3.04 9.72
C SER A 35 -10.35 -2.86 8.23
N GLN A 36 -11.63 -2.70 7.89
CA GLN A 36 -12.10 -2.43 6.53
C GLN A 36 -12.21 -0.94 6.21
N GLU A 37 -12.21 -0.06 7.22
CA GLU A 37 -12.43 1.39 7.07
C GLU A 37 -11.14 2.22 7.01
N TYR A 38 -9.96 1.58 7.06
CA TYR A 38 -8.62 2.21 6.97
C TYR A 38 -8.41 3.08 5.71
N TRP A 39 -9.39 3.12 4.81
CA TRP A 39 -9.37 3.89 3.56
C TRP A 39 -10.71 4.54 3.20
N VAL A 40 -11.69 4.56 4.12
CA VAL A 40 -13.06 4.99 3.79
C VAL A 40 -13.30 6.47 4.12
N ASP A 41 -12.48 7.10 4.97
CA ASP A 41 -12.56 8.54 5.27
C ASP A 41 -11.19 9.22 5.27
N ILE A 42 -10.57 9.31 4.09
CA ILE A 42 -9.35 10.09 3.89
C ILE A 42 -9.71 11.58 3.87
N SER A 43 -9.15 12.37 4.79
CA SER A 43 -9.32 13.84 4.83
C SER A 43 -7.98 14.58 4.92
N GLU A 44 -7.97 15.90 4.69
CA GLU A 44 -6.79 16.75 4.94
C GLU A 44 -6.30 16.62 6.41
N ASP A 45 -7.24 16.52 7.36
CA ASP A 45 -6.94 16.37 8.79
C ASP A 45 -6.55 14.93 9.20
N SER A 46 -6.93 13.91 8.42
CA SER A 46 -6.62 12.49 8.66
C SER A 46 -6.33 11.79 7.33
N PRO A 47 -5.14 12.01 6.73
CA PRO A 47 -4.80 11.46 5.42
C PRO A 47 -4.64 9.93 5.43
N TYR A 48 -4.55 9.34 6.62
CA TYR A 48 -4.43 7.89 6.85
C TYR A 48 -5.31 7.51 8.06
N PRO A 49 -6.63 7.42 7.88
CA PRO A 49 -7.54 7.08 8.96
C PRO A 49 -7.16 5.71 9.55
N GLY A 50 -6.79 5.71 10.84
CA GLY A 50 -6.27 4.53 11.56
C GLY A 50 -4.86 4.69 12.17
N LEU A 51 -4.12 5.74 11.82
CA LEU A 51 -2.81 6.08 12.45
C LEU A 51 -2.92 6.52 13.92
N GLU A 52 -4.08 6.99 14.38
CA GLU A 52 -4.28 7.48 15.75
C GLU A 52 -4.76 6.42 16.75
N CYS A 53 -4.95 5.15 16.34
CA CYS A 53 -5.27 4.08 17.28
C CYS A 53 -4.00 3.77 18.12
N GLU A 54 -3.92 4.21 19.40
CA GLU A 54 -2.87 3.81 20.38
C GLU A 54 -2.67 2.28 20.42
N SER A 55 -3.75 1.55 20.10
CA SER A 55 -3.76 0.13 19.76
C SER A 55 -4.96 -0.13 18.83
N GLY A 56 -4.71 -0.41 17.55
CA GLY A 56 -5.71 -0.78 16.54
C GLY A 56 -5.27 -1.99 15.70
N PRO A 57 -6.14 -2.57 14.85
CA PRO A 57 -5.77 -3.70 14.01
C PRO A 57 -4.70 -3.26 13.00
N GLY A 58 -3.51 -3.84 13.15
CA GLY A 58 -2.42 -3.65 12.21
C GLY A 58 -2.68 -4.26 10.84
N ARG A 59 -2.25 -3.57 9.77
CA ARG A 59 -2.28 -4.16 8.42
C ARG A 59 -0.96 -4.84 8.11
N GLN A 60 -1.05 -6.12 7.77
CA GLN A 60 0.08 -6.86 7.23
C GLN A 60 0.17 -6.67 5.72
N LEU A 61 1.36 -6.27 5.24
CA LEU A 61 1.71 -6.23 3.84
C LEU A 61 2.76 -7.31 3.59
N PHE A 62 2.37 -8.31 2.80
CA PHE A 62 3.24 -9.42 2.44
C PHE A 62 4.24 -8.97 1.36
N ILE A 63 5.51 -9.32 1.52
CA ILE A 63 6.59 -8.98 0.59
C ILE A 63 7.07 -10.24 -0.12
N THR A 64 7.18 -10.15 -1.45
CA THR A 64 7.99 -11.07 -2.26
C THR A 64 9.29 -10.37 -2.62
N ILE A 65 10.43 -10.95 -2.23
CA ILE A 65 11.76 -10.38 -2.47
C ILE A 65 12.45 -11.16 -3.59
N PHE A 66 12.80 -10.47 -4.67
CA PHE A 66 13.57 -11.02 -5.77
C PHE A 66 15.04 -10.66 -5.60
N VAL A 67 15.89 -11.68 -5.50
CA VAL A 67 17.34 -11.53 -5.37
C VAL A 67 18.02 -12.05 -6.62
N TYR A 68 18.53 -11.13 -7.44
CA TYR A 68 19.34 -11.46 -8.61
C TYR A 68 20.79 -11.80 -8.21
N ARG A 69 21.54 -12.36 -9.15
CA ARG A 69 23.00 -12.46 -9.06
C ARG A 69 23.65 -11.09 -9.27
N ASP A 70 24.92 -10.98 -8.86
CA ASP A 70 25.80 -9.91 -9.32
C ASP A 70 25.97 -9.92 -10.85
N ASN A 71 26.59 -8.87 -11.37
CA ASN A 71 26.75 -8.69 -12.83
C ASN A 71 27.69 -9.74 -13.43
N GLU A 72 28.53 -10.37 -12.61
CA GLU A 72 29.42 -11.47 -12.97
C GLU A 72 28.70 -12.84 -12.97
N GLY A 73 27.47 -12.91 -12.43
CA GLY A 73 26.70 -14.15 -12.29
C GLY A 73 27.23 -15.10 -11.20
N VAL A 74 28.07 -14.61 -10.28
CA VAL A 74 28.84 -15.43 -9.33
C VAL A 74 28.19 -15.43 -7.95
N GLU A 75 27.97 -14.26 -7.36
CA GLU A 75 27.42 -14.14 -6.00
C GLU A 75 25.98 -13.63 -6.01
N TRP A 76 25.24 -13.97 -4.96
CA TRP A 76 23.95 -13.34 -4.69
C TRP A 76 24.17 -11.95 -4.09
N LEU A 77 23.34 -10.99 -4.49
CA LEU A 77 23.50 -9.60 -4.08
C LEU A 77 23.33 -9.34 -2.59
N ILE A 78 22.55 -10.19 -1.93
CA ILE A 78 22.24 -10.11 -0.50
C ILE A 78 21.93 -11.52 0.02
N ASN A 79 21.98 -11.70 1.35
CA ASN A 79 21.63 -12.95 2.01
C ASN A 79 20.40 -12.78 2.93
N GLU A 80 19.83 -13.90 3.38
CA GLU A 80 18.63 -13.91 4.24
C GLU A 80 18.79 -13.11 5.53
N THR A 81 19.96 -13.13 6.17
CA THR A 81 20.22 -12.36 7.40
C THR A 81 20.11 -10.86 7.16
N SER A 82 20.71 -10.37 6.07
CA SER A 82 20.62 -8.97 5.67
C SER A 82 19.21 -8.59 5.25
N ILE A 83 18.47 -9.50 4.60
CA ILE A 83 17.05 -9.29 4.28
C ILE A 83 16.22 -9.12 5.56
N ALA A 84 16.36 -10.03 6.53
CA ALA A 84 15.65 -9.96 7.79
C ALA A 84 15.94 -8.64 8.52
N THR A 85 17.22 -8.23 8.57
CA THR A 85 17.65 -6.97 9.18
C THR A 85 17.05 -5.75 8.47
N GLY A 86 17.01 -5.76 7.13
CA GLY A 86 16.40 -4.67 6.36
C GLY A 86 14.89 -4.56 6.59
N VAL A 87 14.19 -5.68 6.69
CA VAL A 87 12.75 -5.70 6.99
C VAL A 87 12.46 -5.22 8.42
N GLU A 88 13.31 -5.56 9.39
CA GLU A 88 13.23 -4.98 10.75
C GLU A 88 13.40 -3.45 10.71
N LEU A 89 14.34 -2.95 9.91
CA LEU A 89 14.58 -1.51 9.74
C LEU A 89 13.38 -0.81 9.09
N ILE A 90 12.78 -1.40 8.05
CA ILE A 90 11.54 -0.91 7.43
C ILE A 90 10.43 -0.86 8.48
N ASN A 91 10.20 -1.96 9.19
CA ASN A 91 9.16 -2.04 10.21
C ASN A 91 9.39 -1.07 11.38
N SER A 92 10.63 -0.68 11.69
CA SER A 92 10.89 0.35 12.70
C SER A 92 10.29 1.71 12.34
N VAL A 93 10.08 1.98 11.04
CA VAL A 93 9.45 3.20 10.52
C VAL A 93 7.93 3.07 10.50
N TYR A 94 7.42 1.90 10.12
CA TYR A 94 5.99 1.70 9.79
C TYR A 94 5.14 1.08 10.91
N ASN A 95 5.74 0.31 11.83
CA ASN A 95 5.01 -0.30 12.94
C ASN A 95 4.32 0.73 13.85
N PRO A 96 4.92 1.91 14.16
CA PRO A 96 4.22 2.96 14.93
C PRO A 96 2.94 3.45 14.23
N SER A 97 2.89 3.29 12.91
CA SER A 97 1.78 3.65 12.03
C SER A 97 0.85 2.47 11.72
N GLY A 98 0.95 1.35 12.46
CA GLY A 98 0.07 0.20 12.28
C GLY A 98 0.27 -0.58 10.96
N ILE A 99 1.38 -0.37 10.25
CA ILE A 99 1.71 -1.09 9.01
C ILE A 99 2.87 -2.04 9.29
N TYR A 100 2.67 -3.32 8.96
CA TYR A 100 3.58 -4.41 9.27
C TYR A 100 3.99 -5.11 7.98
N PHE A 101 5.23 -4.93 7.56
CA PHE A 101 5.78 -5.66 6.44
C PHE A 101 6.24 -7.05 6.87
N VAL A 102 5.78 -8.07 6.17
CA VAL A 102 6.08 -9.48 6.47
C VAL A 102 6.63 -10.13 5.21
N VAL A 103 7.82 -10.74 5.29
CA VAL A 103 8.34 -11.53 4.17
C VAL A 103 7.48 -12.77 4.01
N ASP A 104 6.87 -12.91 2.85
CA ASP A 104 6.13 -14.10 2.44
C ASP A 104 7.05 -15.05 1.69
N GLU A 105 7.78 -14.52 0.70
CA GLU A 105 8.64 -15.31 -0.16
C GLU A 105 9.95 -14.58 -0.53
N ILE A 106 11.03 -15.34 -0.67
CA ILE A 106 12.30 -14.89 -1.25
C ILE A 106 12.57 -15.75 -2.48
N ILE A 107 12.64 -15.12 -3.64
CA ILE A 107 12.88 -15.75 -4.93
C ILE A 107 14.30 -15.42 -5.39
N TRP A 108 15.12 -16.46 -5.53
CA TRP A 108 16.50 -16.36 -5.99
C TRP A 108 16.53 -16.51 -7.51
N VAL A 109 16.83 -15.40 -8.20
CA VAL A 109 16.83 -15.34 -9.66
C VAL A 109 18.24 -15.59 -10.17
N ASP A 110 18.50 -16.78 -10.71
CA ASP A 110 19.84 -17.24 -11.13
C ASP A 110 20.35 -16.60 -12.44
N GLU A 111 20.19 -15.28 -12.55
CA GLU A 111 20.72 -14.44 -13.61
C GLU A 111 21.07 -13.06 -13.04
N ALA A 112 21.91 -12.30 -13.75
CA ALA A 112 22.15 -10.91 -13.41
C ALA A 112 20.91 -10.07 -13.73
N PHE A 113 20.68 -8.98 -12.98
CA PHE A 113 19.60 -8.06 -13.32
C PHE A 113 19.77 -7.53 -14.75
N PRO A 114 18.72 -7.56 -15.60
CA PRO A 114 18.84 -7.22 -17.01
C PRO A 114 19.34 -5.79 -17.22
N GLU A 115 20.16 -5.56 -18.24
CA GLU A 115 20.51 -4.21 -18.68
C GLU A 115 19.32 -3.57 -19.40
N ILE A 116 18.68 -2.61 -18.74
CA ILE A 116 17.50 -1.93 -19.27
C ILE A 116 17.95 -0.64 -19.97
N GLN A 117 17.66 -0.52 -21.27
CA GLN A 117 18.07 0.64 -22.07
C GLN A 117 17.32 1.91 -21.61
N ASP A 118 18.09 2.99 -21.48
CA ASP A 118 17.74 4.26 -20.85
C ASP A 118 17.00 5.23 -21.80
N ASP A 119 15.91 4.77 -22.44
CA ASP A 119 15.08 5.61 -23.30
C ASP A 119 13.86 6.14 -22.51
N PHE A 120 14.04 7.33 -21.90
CA PHE A 120 13.03 8.32 -21.48
C PHE A 120 11.62 7.82 -21.08
N GLY A 121 11.33 7.71 -19.77
CA GLY A 121 9.94 7.59 -19.26
C GLY A 121 9.66 6.52 -18.19
N ASP A 122 10.60 6.28 -17.28
CA ASP A 122 10.39 5.82 -15.89
C ASP A 122 9.90 4.41 -15.57
N GLN A 123 9.83 3.43 -16.49
CA GLN A 123 9.29 2.13 -16.08
C GLN A 123 9.98 0.90 -16.70
N VAL A 124 10.39 -0.01 -15.82
CA VAL A 124 10.74 -1.38 -16.15
C VAL A 124 9.47 -2.21 -16.20
N SER A 125 9.12 -2.75 -17.36
CA SER A 125 8.00 -3.69 -17.46
C SER A 125 8.35 -4.98 -16.75
N ILE A 126 7.38 -5.57 -16.06
CA ILE A 126 7.50 -6.90 -15.45
C ILE A 126 7.98 -7.94 -16.48
N SER A 127 7.51 -7.84 -17.72
CA SER A 127 7.90 -8.77 -18.80
C SER A 127 9.37 -8.67 -19.20
N GLN A 128 10.09 -7.63 -18.77
CA GLN A 128 11.51 -7.42 -19.08
C GLN A 128 12.44 -7.98 -18.00
N LEU A 129 11.89 -8.48 -16.88
CA LEU A 129 12.65 -8.89 -15.69
C LEU A 129 13.08 -10.36 -15.69
N GLY A 130 12.83 -11.09 -16.78
CA GLY A 130 13.17 -12.50 -16.93
C GLY A 130 12.04 -13.44 -16.48
N ASP A 131 12.11 -14.69 -16.96
CA ASP A 131 11.03 -15.67 -16.79
C ASP A 131 10.80 -16.00 -15.30
N THR A 132 11.87 -16.15 -14.52
CA THR A 132 11.77 -16.44 -13.07
C THR A 132 11.03 -15.33 -12.32
N PHE A 133 11.28 -14.06 -12.69
CA PHE A 133 10.56 -12.94 -12.08
C PHE A 133 9.08 -12.99 -12.44
N VAL A 134 8.76 -13.17 -13.72
CA VAL A 134 7.37 -13.21 -14.21
C VAL A 134 6.58 -14.35 -13.58
N GLU A 135 7.19 -15.53 -13.43
CA GLU A 135 6.56 -16.68 -12.78
C GLU A 135 6.35 -16.47 -11.27
N GLY A 136 7.29 -15.79 -10.61
CA GLY A 136 7.24 -15.49 -9.18
C GLY A 136 6.45 -14.24 -8.81
N TYR A 137 6.08 -13.39 -9.77
CA TYR A 137 5.41 -12.13 -9.51
C TYR A 137 4.04 -12.38 -8.86
N ASN A 138 3.86 -11.84 -7.65
CA ASN A 138 2.62 -11.97 -6.92
C ASN A 138 1.93 -10.59 -6.81
N PRO A 139 0.84 -10.34 -7.57
CA PRO A 139 0.18 -9.04 -7.54
C PRO A 139 -0.50 -8.72 -6.20
N ALA A 140 -0.66 -9.69 -5.29
CA ALA A 140 -1.15 -9.45 -3.94
C ALA A 140 -0.06 -9.00 -2.96
N ASN A 141 1.22 -9.15 -3.33
CA ASN A 141 2.37 -8.81 -2.50
C ASN A 141 3.03 -7.52 -2.96
N VAL A 142 3.84 -6.95 -2.07
CA VAL A 142 4.83 -5.93 -2.41
C VAL A 142 6.02 -6.64 -3.05
N ASN A 143 6.20 -6.47 -4.36
CA ASN A 143 7.28 -7.12 -5.11
C ASN A 143 8.53 -6.23 -5.09
N ILE A 144 9.52 -6.61 -4.29
CA ILE A 144 10.76 -5.86 -4.09
C ILE A 144 11.91 -6.54 -4.83
N ILE A 145 12.56 -5.80 -5.72
CA ILE A 145 13.73 -6.24 -6.48
C ILE A 145 14.99 -5.73 -5.82
N MET A 146 15.90 -6.66 -5.52
CA MET A 146 17.25 -6.35 -5.07
C MET A 146 18.18 -6.14 -6.27
N GLN A 147 18.72 -4.94 -6.39
CA GLN A 147 19.68 -4.57 -7.45
C GLN A 147 21.06 -4.20 -6.87
N SER A 148 22.13 -4.51 -7.62
CA SER A 148 23.51 -4.06 -7.36
C SER A 148 23.76 -2.66 -7.90
N ASN A 149 23.40 -2.50 -9.17
CA ASN A 149 23.80 -1.42 -10.07
C ASN A 149 22.57 -1.02 -10.91
N GLY A 150 22.47 0.24 -11.35
CA GLY A 150 21.36 0.69 -12.20
C GLY A 150 20.66 1.94 -11.69
N TRP A 151 19.41 2.11 -12.15
CA TRP A 151 18.48 3.17 -11.75
C TRP A 151 18.44 3.30 -10.23
N GLY A 152 18.19 4.50 -9.72
CA GLY A 152 18.03 4.73 -8.29
C GLY A 152 17.07 3.72 -7.63
N GLN A 153 17.08 3.69 -6.30
CA GLN A 153 15.99 3.01 -5.59
C GLN A 153 14.69 3.72 -5.98
N TYR A 154 13.65 2.96 -6.29
CA TYR A 154 12.40 3.51 -6.83
C TYR A 154 11.23 2.61 -6.46
N SER A 155 10.05 3.18 -6.24
CA SER A 155 8.80 2.42 -6.24
C SER A 155 7.74 3.09 -7.09
N ASN A 156 6.99 2.25 -7.78
CA ASN A 156 5.80 2.70 -8.49
C ASN A 156 4.71 3.05 -7.48
N TYR A 157 4.02 4.15 -7.73
CA TYR A 157 2.87 4.55 -6.94
C TYR A 157 1.70 3.56 -7.09
N PRO A 158 0.78 3.47 -6.11
CA PRO A 158 -0.33 2.51 -6.13
C PRO A 158 -1.28 2.65 -7.32
N TRP A 159 -1.38 3.85 -7.92
CA TRP A 159 -2.16 4.12 -9.13
C TRP A 159 -1.46 3.76 -10.44
N HIS A 160 -0.27 3.15 -10.39
CA HIS A 160 0.42 2.74 -11.60
C HIS A 160 -0.21 1.49 -12.25
N SER A 161 0.14 1.22 -13.51
CA SER A 161 -0.35 0.05 -14.22
C SER A 161 0.34 -1.18 -13.63
N ARG A 162 -0.43 -2.27 -13.49
CA ARG A 162 0.08 -3.56 -13.03
C ARG A 162 1.16 -4.14 -13.94
N GLU A 163 1.30 -3.64 -15.17
CA GLU A 163 2.39 -4.01 -16.08
C GLU A 163 3.77 -3.58 -15.57
N TYR A 164 3.83 -2.60 -14.66
CA TYR A 164 5.05 -1.97 -14.18
C TYR A 164 5.13 -1.93 -12.65
N TYR A 165 4.16 -2.49 -11.92
CA TYR A 165 3.99 -2.28 -10.48
C TYR A 165 5.01 -3.09 -9.65
N ILE A 166 6.19 -2.50 -9.45
CA ILE A 166 7.33 -3.04 -8.71
C ILE A 166 7.98 -1.98 -7.80
N SER A 167 8.77 -2.45 -6.84
CA SER A 167 9.72 -1.65 -6.06
C SER A 167 11.13 -2.15 -6.28
N THR A 168 12.10 -1.26 -6.45
CA THR A 168 13.52 -1.60 -6.61
C THR A 168 14.33 -0.94 -5.50
N VAL A 169 15.23 -1.71 -4.89
CA VAL A 169 16.08 -1.24 -3.79
C VAL A 169 17.50 -1.75 -3.97
N ARG A 170 18.49 -1.00 -3.46
CA ARG A 170 19.88 -1.45 -3.52
C ARG A 170 20.15 -2.47 -2.42
N ALA A 171 20.61 -3.64 -2.83
CA ALA A 171 20.99 -4.74 -1.94
C ALA A 171 22.01 -4.28 -0.88
N SER A 172 23.01 -3.49 -1.29
CA SER A 172 24.09 -3.01 -0.42
C SER A 172 23.62 -2.09 0.73
N SER A 173 22.45 -1.46 0.58
CA SER A 173 21.90 -0.54 1.59
C SER A 173 20.65 -1.07 2.29
N PHE A 174 20.13 -2.22 1.89
CA PHE A 174 18.83 -2.72 2.36
C PHE A 174 18.77 -2.87 3.88
N ALA A 175 19.87 -3.34 4.48
CA ALA A 175 19.98 -3.57 5.92
C ALA A 175 20.50 -2.37 6.73
N THR A 176 20.89 -1.27 6.08
CA THR A 176 21.70 -0.21 6.72
C THR A 176 21.18 1.20 6.48
N SER A 177 20.11 1.36 5.70
CA SER A 177 19.58 2.65 5.28
C SER A 177 18.05 2.68 5.37
N HIS A 178 17.49 3.87 5.56
CA HIS A 178 16.05 4.09 5.50
C HIS A 178 15.52 4.29 4.08
N VAL A 179 16.39 4.27 3.05
CA VAL A 179 15.95 4.44 1.65
C VAL A 179 14.95 3.35 1.20
N PRO A 180 15.11 2.04 1.51
CA PRO A 180 14.07 1.06 1.22
C PRO A 180 12.72 1.42 1.85
N GLY A 181 12.73 1.94 3.09
CA GLY A 181 11.52 2.44 3.74
C GLY A 181 10.94 3.65 2.99
N HIS A 182 11.77 4.62 2.61
CA HIS A 182 11.36 5.76 1.79
C HIS A 182 10.66 5.33 0.49
N GLU A 183 11.23 4.37 -0.25
CA GLU A 183 10.63 3.87 -1.49
C GLU A 183 9.28 3.20 -1.23
N LEU A 184 9.16 2.42 -0.16
CA LEU A 184 7.87 1.85 0.24
C LEU A 184 6.85 2.91 0.64
N GLY A 185 7.29 4.12 0.99
CA GLY A 185 6.42 5.28 1.13
C GLY A 185 5.74 5.63 -0.20
N HIS A 186 6.51 5.69 -1.30
CA HIS A 186 5.95 5.90 -2.63
C HIS A 186 5.01 4.76 -3.05
N PHE A 187 5.35 3.51 -2.74
CA PHE A 187 4.45 2.36 -2.94
C PHE A 187 3.10 2.53 -2.23
N LEU A 188 3.10 3.17 -1.06
CA LEU A 188 1.91 3.50 -0.27
C LEU A 188 1.23 4.83 -0.67
N GLY A 189 1.75 5.53 -1.69
CA GLY A 189 1.15 6.75 -2.21
C GLY A 189 1.74 8.07 -1.66
N LEU A 190 2.81 8.02 -0.87
CA LEU A 190 3.47 9.24 -0.37
C LEU A 190 4.31 9.89 -1.45
N TYR A 191 4.21 11.22 -1.59
CA TYR A 191 5.11 12.00 -2.45
C TYR A 191 6.34 12.48 -1.68
N HIS A 192 7.36 12.96 -2.40
CA HIS A 192 8.44 13.69 -1.75
C HIS A 192 7.90 14.97 -1.10
N THR A 193 8.34 15.26 0.13
CA THR A 193 7.89 16.43 0.90
C THR A 193 8.18 17.78 0.26
N HIS A 194 9.06 17.84 -0.75
CA HIS A 194 9.41 19.05 -1.49
C HIS A 194 8.82 19.09 -2.91
N GLN A 195 8.18 18.02 -3.37
CA GLN A 195 7.74 17.87 -4.77
C GLN A 195 6.73 18.93 -5.19
N PHE A 196 5.99 19.47 -4.23
CA PHE A 196 5.01 20.53 -4.45
C PHE A 196 5.18 21.70 -3.49
N HIS A 197 6.41 22.01 -3.09
CA HIS A 197 6.69 23.12 -2.17
C HIS A 197 6.21 24.50 -2.67
N ASP A 198 5.96 24.66 -3.97
CA ASP A 198 5.37 25.86 -4.58
C ASP A 198 3.83 25.93 -4.47
N ASP A 199 3.18 24.81 -4.12
CA ASP A 199 1.75 24.70 -3.83
C ASP A 199 1.55 24.05 -2.44
N PRO A 200 1.63 24.83 -1.35
CA PRO A 200 1.56 24.32 0.02
C PRO A 200 0.19 23.71 0.39
N ASN A 201 -0.80 23.75 -0.51
CA ASN A 201 -2.10 23.08 -0.36
C ASN A 201 -2.25 21.86 -1.26
N SER A 202 -1.27 21.53 -2.12
CA SER A 202 -1.29 20.24 -2.79
C SER A 202 -0.76 19.21 -1.80
N ASP A 203 -1.67 18.73 -0.95
CA ASP A 203 -1.43 17.54 -0.17
C ASP A 203 -1.10 16.35 -1.07
N SER A 204 -0.68 15.24 -0.45
CA SER A 204 -0.64 13.95 -1.15
C SER A 204 -1.95 13.77 -1.94
N ASP A 205 -1.93 13.18 -3.14
CA ASP A 205 -3.15 13.01 -3.96
C ASP A 205 -4.08 11.95 -3.33
N LEU A 206 -4.71 12.36 -2.22
CA LEU A 206 -5.62 11.58 -1.38
C LEU A 206 -6.84 11.11 -2.18
N ALA A 207 -7.24 11.89 -3.20
CA ALA A 207 -8.32 11.53 -4.10
C ALA A 207 -7.99 10.29 -4.94
N GLN A 208 -6.74 10.12 -5.39
CA GLN A 208 -6.30 8.90 -6.06
C GLN A 208 -6.06 7.74 -5.09
N ALA A 209 -5.57 8.00 -3.87
CA ALA A 209 -5.45 6.98 -2.84
C ALA A 209 -6.81 6.32 -2.51
N PHE A 210 -7.89 7.10 -2.50
CA PHE A 210 -9.26 6.61 -2.28
C PHE A 210 -9.76 5.65 -3.36
N ILE A 211 -9.47 5.93 -4.64
CA ILE A 211 -9.86 5.07 -5.77
C ILE A 211 -9.10 3.73 -5.72
N TRP A 212 -7.85 3.74 -5.25
CA TRP A 212 -7.03 2.54 -5.13
C TRP A 212 -7.57 1.56 -4.06
N ALA A 213 -7.94 2.06 -2.89
CA ALA A 213 -8.41 1.22 -1.79
C ALA A 213 -9.69 0.42 -2.10
N GLN A 214 -10.52 0.91 -3.02
CA GLN A 214 -11.74 0.22 -3.44
C GLN A 214 -11.52 -0.88 -4.49
N ASN A 215 -10.36 -0.90 -5.16
CA ASN A 215 -10.09 -1.78 -6.31
C ASN A 215 -9.16 -2.96 -6.00
N TRP A 216 -8.96 -3.27 -4.72
CA TRP A 216 -8.17 -4.40 -4.23
C TRP A 216 -9.04 -5.38 -3.44
#